data_AF-A0A366ZIF4-F1
#
_entry.id   AF-A0A366ZIF4-F1
#
_cell.length_a   1.000
_cell.length_b   1.000
_cell.length_c   1.000
_cell.angle_alpha   90.00
_cell.angle_beta   90.00
_cell.angle_gamma   90.00
#
_symmetry.space_group_name_H-M   'P 1'
#
loop_
_entity.id
_entity.type
_entity.pdbx_description
1 polymer ?
#
loop_
_entity_poly.entity_id
_entity_poly.type
_entity_poly.pdbx_seq_one_letter_code
_entity_poly.pdbx_strand_id
1 'polypeptide(L)'
;MPAWGEFTVAQARHLLSGRANALIVGPVVWTAINGTWRGRVECLAANMPGCAVVLEIQVRPSRPSEPTVVLNLNGSLCRRVDVNGVHRLGPRLERWTHVQGRDSSDEPDRLMPDPPGWFPHVPFDPVVTPDAYHQVFVAAARLFQIETSGLNWDDPPEEAP
;
A
#
# COMPACT_ATOMS: atom_id res chain seq x y z
N MET A 1 13.47 13.55 -12.92
CA MET A 1 13.59 12.24 -12.23
C MET A 1 13.93 11.19 -13.28
N PRO A 2 14.81 10.21 -13.02
CA PRO A 2 15.12 9.19 -14.01
C PRO A 2 13.84 8.39 -14.31
N ALA A 3 13.64 8.06 -15.58
CA ALA A 3 12.61 7.14 -16.01
C ALA A 3 13.00 5.75 -15.53
N TRP A 4 12.50 5.36 -14.37
CA TRP A 4 12.62 4.00 -13.89
C TRP A 4 11.85 3.10 -14.86
N GLY A 5 12.54 2.14 -15.48
CA GLY A 5 11.91 1.18 -16.40
C GLY A 5 10.94 0.26 -15.65
N GLU A 6 9.98 -0.32 -16.36
CA GLU A 6 9.07 -1.33 -15.80
C GLU A 6 9.87 -2.43 -15.06
N PHE A 7 9.41 -2.79 -13.87
CA PHE A 7 9.99 -3.92 -13.16
C PHE A 7 9.66 -5.24 -13.87
N THR A 8 10.51 -6.24 -13.67
CA THR A 8 10.26 -7.61 -14.11
C THR A 8 9.48 -8.40 -13.06
N VAL A 9 8.68 -9.38 -13.49
CA VAL A 9 7.98 -10.31 -12.58
C VAL A 9 8.94 -10.98 -11.59
N ALA A 10 10.18 -11.27 -12.00
CA ALA A 10 11.19 -11.84 -11.12
C ALA A 10 11.58 -10.89 -9.98
N GLN A 11 11.73 -9.59 -10.26
CA GLN A 11 12.00 -8.58 -9.23
C GLN A 11 10.83 -8.43 -8.27
N ALA A 12 9.59 -8.37 -8.77
CA ALA A 12 8.38 -8.32 -7.94
C ALA A 12 8.29 -9.55 -7.00
N ARG A 13 8.50 -10.76 -7.53
CA ARG A 13 8.50 -11.99 -6.74
C ARG A 13 9.61 -12.02 -5.69
N HIS A 14 10.80 -11.55 -6.04
CA HIS A 14 11.93 -11.50 -5.10
C HIS A 14 11.65 -10.55 -3.92
N LEU A 15 11.01 -9.41 -4.20
CA LEU A 15 10.54 -8.46 -3.19
C LEU A 15 9.47 -9.09 -2.30
N LEU A 16 8.39 -9.58 -2.91
CA LEU A 16 7.22 -10.11 -2.21
C LEU A 16 7.47 -11.45 -1.50
N SER A 17 8.60 -12.12 -1.76
CA SER A 17 9.02 -13.30 -1.01
C SER A 17 9.88 -12.97 0.22
N GLY A 18 10.10 -11.69 0.53
CA GLY A 18 10.97 -11.22 1.62
C GLY A 18 12.47 -11.40 1.36
N ARG A 19 12.87 -11.92 0.20
CA ARG A 19 14.29 -12.15 -0.13
C ARG A 19 15.04 -10.86 -0.40
N ALA A 20 14.32 -9.79 -0.77
CA ALA A 20 14.89 -8.45 -0.94
C ALA A 20 15.46 -7.86 0.37
N ASN A 21 15.03 -8.38 1.53
CA ASN A 21 15.33 -7.81 2.85
C ASN A 21 15.02 -6.30 2.88
N ALA A 22 13.76 -5.96 2.57
CA ALA A 22 13.30 -4.59 2.41
C ALA A 22 12.94 -3.98 3.77
N LEU A 23 13.49 -2.80 4.05
CA LEU A 23 13.29 -2.05 5.28
C LEU A 23 12.84 -0.63 4.97
N ILE A 24 11.77 -0.17 5.61
CA ILE A 24 11.37 1.25 5.58
C ILE A 24 12.39 2.08 6.35
N VAL A 25 12.79 3.23 5.77
CA VAL A 25 13.71 4.15 6.43
C VAL A 25 13.16 5.57 6.42
N GLY A 26 12.91 6.09 7.63
CA GLY A 26 12.62 7.51 7.84
C GLY A 26 11.13 7.83 7.94
N PRO A 27 10.80 9.14 7.86
CA PRO A 27 9.44 9.62 8.04
C PRO A 27 8.55 9.33 6.84
N VAL A 28 7.26 9.17 7.10
CA VAL A 28 6.23 9.27 6.05
C VAL A 28 6.13 10.72 5.59
N VAL A 29 6.30 10.94 4.29
CA VAL A 29 6.14 12.27 3.69
C VAL A 29 4.75 12.39 3.09
N TRP A 30 3.94 13.28 3.65
CA TRP A 30 2.58 13.53 3.17
C TRP A 30 2.55 14.59 2.07
N THR A 31 1.77 14.33 1.02
CA THR A 31 1.51 15.28 -0.06
C THR A 31 0.05 15.21 -0.47
N ALA A 32 -0.58 16.36 -0.66
CA ALA A 32 -1.94 16.43 -1.19
C ALA A 32 -1.93 16.45 -2.71
N ILE A 33 -2.68 15.54 -3.33
CA ILE A 33 -2.83 15.45 -4.78
C ILE A 33 -4.30 15.20 -5.09
N ASN A 34 -4.95 16.15 -5.79
CA ASN A 34 -6.34 16.05 -6.24
C ASN A 34 -7.31 15.64 -5.12
N GLY A 35 -7.25 16.32 -3.96
CA GLY A 35 -8.10 16.02 -2.79
C GLY A 35 -7.82 14.66 -2.13
N THR A 36 -6.63 14.08 -2.34
CA THR A 36 -6.17 12.84 -1.69
C THR A 36 -4.84 13.10 -0.99
N TRP A 37 -4.74 12.74 0.28
CA TRP A 37 -3.47 12.69 0.99
C TRP A 37 -2.70 11.44 0.61
N ARG A 38 -1.42 11.60 0.28
CA ARG A 38 -0.50 10.52 -0.04
C ARG A 38 0.68 10.55 0.90
N GLY A 39 0.79 9.54 1.76
CA GLY A 39 1.91 9.36 2.68
C GLY A 39 2.90 8.40 2.06
N ARG A 40 4.08 8.86 1.68
CA ARG A 40 5.10 8.09 0.97
C ARG A 40 6.31 7.84 1.86
N VAL A 41 6.87 6.62 1.78
CA VAL A 41 8.16 6.30 2.37
C VAL A 41 9.00 5.43 1.43
N GLU A 42 10.31 5.65 1.44
CA GLU A 42 11.25 4.84 0.68
C GLU A 42 11.68 3.62 1.49
N CYS A 43 11.94 2.52 0.78
CA CYS A 43 12.43 1.28 1.38
C CYS A 43 13.84 0.98 0.85
N LEU A 44 14.75 0.65 1.74
CA LEU A 44 16.04 0.05 1.38
C LEU A 44 15.83 -1.44 1.13
N ALA A 45 16.15 -1.91 -0.08
CA ALA A 45 16.10 -3.32 -0.44
C ALA A 45 17.52 -3.86 -0.63
N ALA A 46 18.11 -4.40 0.44
CA ALA A 46 19.53 -4.78 0.48
C ALA A 46 19.94 -5.76 -0.64
N ASN A 47 19.05 -6.68 -1.01
CA ASN A 47 19.30 -7.69 -2.05
C ASN A 47 18.75 -7.32 -3.43
N MET A 48 18.33 -6.06 -3.63
CA MET A 48 17.89 -5.53 -4.92
C MET A 48 18.52 -4.16 -5.20
N PRO A 49 19.86 -4.07 -5.29
CA PRO A 49 20.54 -2.80 -5.51
C PRO A 49 20.10 -2.17 -6.84
N GLY A 50 19.92 -0.86 -6.83
CA GLY A 50 19.46 -0.11 -8.01
C GLY A 50 17.96 -0.24 -8.30
N CYS A 51 17.19 -0.91 -7.45
CA CYS A 51 15.73 -0.86 -7.51
C CYS A 51 15.19 0.20 -6.55
N ALA A 52 14.24 1.01 -7.01
CA ALA A 52 13.52 1.95 -6.16
C ALA A 52 12.27 1.28 -5.60
N VAL A 53 12.24 1.02 -4.28
CA VAL A 53 11.08 0.45 -3.59
C VAL A 53 10.42 1.54 -2.76
N VAL A 54 9.13 1.74 -2.97
CA VAL A 54 8.36 2.81 -2.32
C VAL A 54 7.04 2.25 -1.83
N LEU A 55 6.73 2.51 -0.56
CA LEU A 55 5.41 2.25 0.00
C LEU A 55 4.67 3.57 0.15
N GLU A 56 3.41 3.61 -0.27
CA GLU A 56 2.58 4.81 -0.19
C GLU A 56 1.18 4.45 0.31
N ILE A 57 0.65 5.20 1.27
CA ILE A 57 -0.75 5.17 1.68
C ILE A 57 -1.50 6.35 1.07
N GLN A 58 -2.71 6.10 0.61
CA GLN A 58 -3.61 7.08 0.03
C GLN A 58 -4.87 7.17 0.89
N VAL A 59 -5.16 8.37 1.37
CA VAL A 59 -6.33 8.67 2.20
C VAL A 59 -7.13 9.77 1.53
N ARG A 60 -8.41 9.49 1.27
CA ARG A 60 -9.34 10.47 0.70
C ARG A 60 -10.22 11.01 1.83
N PRO A 61 -10.20 12.32 2.12
CA PRO A 61 -11.10 12.90 3.13
C PRO A 61 -12.59 12.63 2.85
N SER A 62 -12.98 12.48 1.58
CA SER A 62 -14.35 12.12 1.19
C SER A 62 -14.71 10.65 1.45
N ARG A 63 -13.72 9.78 1.68
CA ARG A 63 -13.86 8.33 1.96
C ARG A 63 -12.76 7.86 2.92
N PRO A 64 -12.76 8.35 4.18
CA PRO A 64 -11.67 8.09 5.12
C PRO A 64 -11.62 6.61 5.53
N SER A 65 -12.75 5.91 5.49
CA SER A 65 -12.83 4.46 5.74
C SER A 65 -12.32 3.57 4.60
N GLU A 66 -11.89 4.15 3.47
CA GLU A 66 -11.38 3.41 2.29
C GLU A 66 -9.91 3.77 1.97
N PRO A 67 -8.95 3.61 2.91
CA PRO A 67 -7.55 3.87 2.60
C PRO A 67 -6.98 2.79 1.67
N THR A 68 -6.06 3.22 0.82
CA THR A 68 -5.34 2.35 -0.13
C THR A 68 -3.86 2.38 0.18
N VAL A 69 -3.19 1.23 0.24
CA VAL A 69 -1.73 1.14 0.33
C VAL A 69 -1.17 0.56 -0.96
N VAL A 70 -0.21 1.25 -1.59
CA VAL A 70 0.45 0.83 -2.82
C VAL A 70 1.94 0.59 -2.57
N LEU A 71 2.41 -0.56 -3.05
CA LEU A 71 3.82 -0.87 -3.21
C LEU A 71 4.22 -0.57 -4.65
N ASN A 72 5.15 0.36 -4.83
CA ASN A 72 5.75 0.66 -6.12
C ASN A 72 7.18 0.11 -6.17
N LEU A 73 7.53 -0.47 -7.31
CA LEU A 73 8.88 -0.91 -7.64
C LEU A 73 9.28 -0.23 -8.95
N ASN A 74 10.40 0.50 -8.93
CA ASN A 74 10.86 1.27 -10.09
C ASN A 74 9.77 2.18 -10.68
N GLY A 75 8.99 2.82 -9.80
CA GLY A 75 7.93 3.75 -10.19
C GLY A 75 6.67 3.10 -10.81
N SER A 76 6.61 1.77 -10.91
CA SER A 76 5.42 1.05 -11.37
C SER A 76 4.74 0.33 -10.21
N LEU A 77 3.41 0.21 -10.27
CA LEU A 77 2.61 -0.47 -9.26
C LEU A 77 2.96 -1.97 -9.22
N CYS A 78 3.52 -2.42 -8.11
CA CYS A 78 3.83 -3.82 -7.87
C CYS A 78 2.67 -4.54 -7.19
N ARG A 79 2.14 -3.96 -6.11
CA ARG A 79 1.01 -4.52 -5.35
C ARG A 79 0.21 -3.41 -4.68
N ARG A 80 -1.06 -3.64 -4.44
CA ARG A 80 -1.99 -2.71 -3.80
C ARG A 80 -2.88 -3.44 -2.81
N VAL A 81 -3.23 -2.77 -1.72
CA VAL A 81 -4.30 -3.15 -0.82
C VAL A 81 -5.31 -2.02 -0.80
N ASP A 82 -6.58 -2.32 -1.03
CA ASP A 82 -7.67 -1.38 -0.79
C ASP A 82 -8.49 -1.88 0.39
N VAL A 83 -8.47 -1.13 1.49
CA VAL A 83 -9.29 -1.41 2.67
C VAL A 83 -10.71 -0.97 2.40
N ASN A 84 -11.69 -1.80 2.80
CA ASN A 84 -13.11 -1.51 2.64
C ASN A 84 -13.53 -1.15 1.20
N GLY A 85 -12.78 -1.63 0.19
CA GLY A 85 -13.04 -1.36 -1.22
C GLY A 85 -14.44 -1.81 -1.62
N VAL A 86 -15.09 -1.05 -2.50
CA VAL A 86 -16.43 -1.36 -3.00
C VAL A 86 -16.34 -2.34 -4.16
N HIS A 87 -17.03 -3.46 -4.03
CA HIS A 87 -17.07 -4.55 -5.01
C HIS A 87 -18.50 -4.83 -5.44
N ARG A 88 -18.66 -5.19 -6.72
CA ARG A 88 -19.94 -5.64 -7.25
C ARG A 88 -19.92 -7.15 -7.44
N LEU A 89 -20.75 -7.86 -6.68
CA LEU A 89 -20.98 -9.30 -6.81
C LEU A 89 -22.40 -9.52 -7.33
N GLY A 90 -22.52 -9.61 -8.66
CA GLY A 90 -23.81 -9.66 -9.35
C GLY A 90 -24.63 -8.38 -9.11
N PRO A 91 -25.87 -8.44 -8.57
CA PRO A 91 -26.68 -7.26 -8.28
C PRO A 91 -26.30 -6.55 -6.97
N ARG A 92 -25.43 -7.14 -6.14
CA ARG A 92 -25.09 -6.61 -4.81
C ARG A 92 -23.81 -5.79 -4.84
N LEU A 93 -23.77 -4.75 -4.02
CA LEU A 93 -22.55 -4.05 -3.67
C LEU A 93 -22.11 -4.54 -2.29
N GLU A 94 -20.86 -4.99 -2.20
CA GLU A 94 -20.23 -5.41 -0.95
C GLU A 94 -18.97 -4.59 -0.73
N ARG A 95 -18.56 -4.46 0.52
CA ARG A 95 -17.32 -3.77 0.88
C ARG A 95 -16.42 -4.70 1.66
N TRP A 96 -15.20 -4.91 1.17
CA TRP A 96 -14.22 -5.77 1.81
C TRP A 96 -12.80 -5.38 1.39
N THR A 97 -11.84 -5.67 2.28
CA THR A 97 -10.42 -5.41 2.04
C THR A 97 -9.87 -6.39 1.03
N HIS A 98 -9.23 -5.88 -0.02
CA HIS A 98 -8.69 -6.72 -1.08
C HIS A 98 -7.27 -6.36 -1.45
N VAL A 99 -6.54 -7.36 -1.93
CA VAL A 99 -5.20 -7.21 -2.49
C VAL A 99 -5.30 -7.30 -4.00
N GLN A 100 -4.65 -6.38 -4.71
CA GLN A 100 -4.50 -6.38 -6.16
C GLN A 100 -3.01 -6.39 -6.51
N GLY A 101 -2.61 -7.15 -7.51
CA GLY A 101 -1.23 -7.10 -8.01
C GLY A 101 -0.94 -8.15 -9.07
N ARG A 102 0.23 -8.00 -9.67
CA ARG A 102 0.72 -8.81 -10.77
C ARG A 102 1.71 -9.85 -10.24
N ASP A 103 1.19 -10.97 -9.76
CA ASP A 103 2.01 -12.04 -9.18
C ASP A 103 2.69 -12.90 -10.29
N SER A 104 2.27 -12.75 -11.55
CA SER A 104 2.89 -13.35 -12.74
C SER A 104 2.56 -12.60 -14.05
N SER A 105 3.26 -12.90 -15.14
CA SER A 105 2.92 -12.39 -16.49
C SER A 105 1.59 -12.92 -17.00
N ASP A 106 1.13 -14.06 -16.47
CA ASP A 106 0.01 -14.85 -16.98
C ASP A 106 -1.24 -14.73 -16.11
N GLU A 107 -1.13 -14.01 -14.98
CA GLU A 107 -2.25 -13.73 -14.10
C GLU A 107 -2.62 -12.25 -14.21
N PRO A 108 -3.82 -11.92 -14.71
CA PRO A 108 -4.32 -10.55 -14.62
C PRO A 108 -4.42 -10.15 -13.14
N ASP A 109 -4.39 -8.85 -12.86
CA ASP A 109 -4.61 -8.29 -11.52
C ASP A 109 -5.81 -8.99 -10.84
N ARG A 110 -5.53 -9.89 -9.91
CA ARG A 110 -6.56 -10.62 -9.17
C ARG A 110 -6.89 -9.86 -7.90
N LEU A 111 -8.18 -9.71 -7.62
CA LEU A 111 -8.67 -9.26 -6.32
C LEU A 111 -8.65 -10.47 -5.39
N MET A 112 -7.71 -10.49 -4.46
CA MET A 112 -7.66 -11.51 -3.41
C MET A 112 -8.32 -10.95 -2.15
N PRO A 113 -9.23 -11.69 -1.49
CA PRO A 113 -9.73 -11.29 -0.17
C PRO A 113 -8.57 -11.17 0.80
N ASP A 114 -8.73 -10.29 1.79
CA ASP A 114 -7.79 -10.20 2.88
C ASP A 114 -7.64 -11.56 3.60
N PRO A 115 -6.40 -11.97 3.93
CA PRO A 115 -6.23 -13.10 4.80
C PRO A 115 -6.87 -12.80 6.17
N PRO A 116 -7.63 -13.73 6.77
CA PRO A 116 -8.31 -13.48 8.04
C PRO A 116 -7.36 -12.98 9.13
N GLY A 117 -7.70 -11.83 9.72
CA GLY A 117 -6.95 -11.24 10.84
C GLY A 117 -5.63 -10.56 10.45
N TRP A 118 -5.36 -10.34 9.16
CA TRP A 118 -4.15 -9.62 8.73
C TRP A 118 -4.30 -8.10 8.78
N PHE A 119 -5.48 -7.58 8.41
CA PHE A 119 -5.75 -6.15 8.43
C PHE A 119 -6.58 -5.78 9.66
N PRO A 120 -6.30 -4.63 10.29
CA PRO A 120 -7.13 -4.11 11.36
C PRO A 120 -8.54 -3.80 10.83
N HIS A 121 -9.52 -3.88 11.72
CA HIS A 121 -10.86 -3.43 11.37
C HIS A 121 -10.87 -1.90 11.25
N VAL A 122 -11.19 -1.40 10.05
CA VAL A 122 -11.48 0.02 9.84
C VAL A 122 -13.00 0.18 9.77
N PRO A 123 -13.63 0.89 10.73
CA PRO A 123 -15.07 1.05 10.73
C PRO A 123 -15.53 1.86 9.51
N PHE A 124 -16.75 1.60 9.04
CA PHE A 124 -17.41 2.38 7.99
C PHE A 124 -17.94 3.72 8.54
N ASP A 125 -17.04 4.52 9.09
CA ASP A 125 -17.35 5.80 9.73
C ASP A 125 -16.85 6.96 8.85
N PRO A 126 -17.53 8.12 8.85
CA PRO A 126 -16.98 9.36 8.32
C PRO A 126 -15.71 9.85 9.03
N VAL A 127 -15.37 9.31 10.20
CA VAL A 127 -14.16 9.65 10.96
C VAL A 127 -13.34 8.39 11.21
N VAL A 128 -12.13 8.35 10.65
CA VAL A 128 -11.14 7.29 10.91
C VAL A 128 -9.97 7.91 11.65
N THR A 129 -9.55 7.26 12.73
CA THR A 129 -8.45 7.77 13.55
C THR A 129 -7.13 7.67 12.79
N PRO A 130 -6.18 8.59 13.02
CA PRO A 130 -4.87 8.49 12.40
C PRO A 130 -4.12 7.18 12.71
N ASP A 131 -4.29 6.66 13.94
CA ASP A 131 -3.74 5.35 14.34
C ASP A 131 -4.28 4.19 13.47
N ALA A 132 -5.53 4.25 13.01
CA ALA A 132 -6.05 3.22 12.11
C ALA A 132 -5.32 3.23 10.75
N TYR A 133 -4.94 4.39 10.23
CA TYR A 133 -4.12 4.47 9.01
C TYR A 133 -2.72 3.89 9.23
N HIS A 134 -2.11 4.17 10.39
CA HIS A 134 -0.82 3.58 10.76
C HIS A 134 -0.91 2.04 10.81
N GLN A 135 -1.91 1.49 11.49
CA GLN A 135 -2.09 0.04 11.58
C GLN A 135 -2.34 -0.61 10.21
N VAL A 136 -3.15 0.02 9.34
CA VAL A 136 -3.36 -0.44 7.96
C VAL A 136 -2.05 -0.44 7.17
N PHE A 137 -1.26 0.61 7.30
CA PHE A 137 0.03 0.74 6.63
C PHE A 137 1.01 -0.36 7.05
N VAL A 138 1.15 -0.59 8.36
CA VAL A 138 2.01 -1.65 8.91
C VAL A 138 1.53 -3.04 8.50
N ALA A 139 0.21 -3.29 8.50
CA ALA A 139 -0.36 -4.54 8.02
C ALA A 139 -0.05 -4.79 6.54
N ALA A 140 -0.18 -3.76 5.69
CA ALA A 140 0.17 -3.84 4.28
C ALA A 140 1.68 -4.07 4.07
N ALA A 141 2.55 -3.37 4.80
CA ALA A 141 4.00 -3.58 4.75
C ALA A 141 4.37 -5.03 5.10
N ARG A 142 3.76 -5.59 6.15
CA ARG A 142 3.93 -7.00 6.52
C ARG A 142 3.47 -7.95 5.41
N LEU A 143 2.32 -7.68 4.79
CA LEU A 143 1.84 -8.45 3.65
C LEU A 143 2.83 -8.43 2.47
N PHE A 144 3.49 -7.30 2.28
CA PHE A 144 4.49 -7.09 1.23
C PHE A 144 5.90 -7.54 1.61
N GLN A 145 6.08 -8.16 2.78
CA GLN A 145 7.38 -8.59 3.31
C GLN A 145 8.39 -7.44 3.48
N ILE A 146 7.90 -6.28 3.91
CA ILE A 146 8.70 -5.09 4.21
C ILE A 146 8.73 -4.88 5.72
N GLU A 147 9.93 -4.74 6.27
CA GLU A 147 10.15 -4.44 7.68
C GLU A 147 9.87 -2.96 7.98
N THR A 148 9.17 -2.69 9.08
CA THR A 148 8.73 -1.35 9.48
C THR A 148 9.47 -0.81 10.71
N SER A 149 10.50 -1.49 11.19
CA SER A 149 11.24 -1.09 12.41
C SER A 149 11.92 0.28 12.29
N GLY A 150 12.20 0.73 11.06
CA GLY A 150 12.75 2.06 10.75
C GLY A 150 11.71 3.11 10.35
N LEU A 151 10.41 2.81 10.45
CA LEU A 151 9.31 3.74 10.16
C LEU A 151 9.23 4.82 11.25
N ASN A 152 9.28 6.08 10.85
CA ASN A 152 8.81 7.18 11.67
C ASN A 152 7.43 7.63 11.14
N TRP A 153 6.38 7.35 11.92
CA TRP A 153 5.01 7.65 11.49
C TRP A 153 4.61 9.05 11.93
N ASP A 154 4.16 9.85 10.96
CA ASP A 154 3.45 11.10 11.18
C ASP A 154 2.04 10.95 10.59
N ASP A 155 1.05 11.56 11.23
CA ASP A 155 -0.34 11.47 10.79
C ASP A 155 -0.61 12.29 9.52
N PRO A 156 -1.59 11.89 8.68
CA PRO A 156 -2.01 12.73 7.57
C PRO A 156 -2.54 14.06 8.11
N PRO A 157 -2.26 15.19 7.45
CA PRO A 157 -2.81 16.48 7.88
C PRO A 157 -4.35 16.51 7.79
N GLU A 158 -4.99 17.32 8.63
CA GLU A 158 -6.45 17.30 8.83
C GLU A 158 -7.25 17.66 7.56
N GLU A 159 -6.73 18.52 6.68
CA GLU A 159 -7.44 19.01 5.51
C GLU A 159 -6.58 18.96 4.24
N ALA A 160 -6.99 18.15 3.25
CA ALA A 160 -6.38 18.23 1.93
C ALA A 160 -6.84 19.53 1.24
N PRO A 161 -5.93 20.33 0.65
CA PRO A 161 -6.26 21.55 -0.10
C PRO A 161 -7.20 21.32 -1.29
#